data_AF-A0A2E8KCN0-F1
#
_entry.id   AF-A0A2E8KCN0-F1
#
_cell.length_a   1.000
_cell.length_b   1.000
_cell.length_c   1.000
_cell.angle_alpha   90.00
_cell.angle_beta   90.00
_cell.angle_gamma   90.00
#
_symmetry.space_group_name_H-M   'P 1'
#
loop_
_entity.id
_entity.type
_entity.pdbx_description
1 polymer ?
#
loop_
_entity_poly.entity_id
_entity_poly.type
_entity_poly.pdbx_seq_one_letter_code
_entity_poly.pdbx_strand_id
1 'polypeptide(L)'
;MLGIKSIAKTLFPTFIASSLLLLSTLSPVVTANNSKEPEASPSILLVSGSHSNGQKTALLQAGAQDYGFTIAVTRAADIKNLSDRQTAFVEHSLVIFDGVSSRDNAASFAEFIPLIKGSSQAFMAMKFEPDYLHNLSAESAKTISAYYDNGGKKNIDRLLSYFRYRILDGNQQQAILPPVVYPQQGIYHPDYNGLILKHEKPTTTG
;
A
#
# COMPACT_ATOMS: atom_id res chain seq x y z
N MET A 1 -61.64 -4.98 -64.24
CA MET A 1 -62.97 -5.40 -63.76
C MET A 1 -62.79 -6.48 -62.71
N LEU A 2 -63.43 -6.30 -61.54
CA LEU A 2 -63.94 -7.29 -60.57
C LEU A 2 -62.97 -8.43 -60.16
N GLY A 3 -62.53 -8.62 -58.92
CA GLY A 3 -63.24 -8.47 -57.65
C GLY A 3 -63.63 -9.84 -57.07
N ILE A 4 -63.58 -9.95 -55.73
CA ILE A 4 -64.48 -10.74 -54.85
C ILE A 4 -63.95 -12.08 -54.25
N LYS A 5 -63.65 -11.99 -52.93
CA LYS A 5 -64.03 -12.82 -51.74
C LYS A 5 -63.55 -14.28 -51.56
N SER A 6 -62.75 -14.46 -50.50
CA SER A 6 -63.10 -14.96 -49.14
C SER A 6 -63.82 -16.32 -48.91
N ILE A 7 -63.42 -16.93 -47.77
CA ILE A 7 -64.13 -17.81 -46.79
C ILE A 7 -63.84 -19.33 -46.80
N ALA A 8 -62.87 -19.72 -45.96
CA ALA A 8 -62.93 -20.55 -44.73
C ALA A 8 -63.53 -21.99 -44.67
N LYS A 9 -62.97 -22.73 -43.68
CA LYS A 9 -63.46 -23.93 -42.91
C LYS A 9 -62.93 -25.28 -43.44
N THR A 10 -62.47 -26.28 -42.66
CA THR A 10 -62.58 -26.58 -41.21
C THR A 10 -61.71 -27.80 -40.81
N LEU A 11 -61.20 -27.79 -39.55
CA LEU A 11 -61.13 -28.87 -38.52
C LEU A 11 -60.46 -30.25 -38.82
N PHE A 12 -59.36 -30.59 -38.12
CA PHE A 12 -59.29 -31.33 -36.83
C PHE A 12 -57.82 -31.71 -36.49
N PRO A 13 -57.38 -31.62 -35.23
CA PRO A 13 -56.00 -31.91 -34.83
C PRO A 13 -55.80 -33.37 -34.39
N THR A 14 -54.74 -34.02 -34.87
CA THR A 14 -54.26 -35.30 -34.34
C THR A 14 -53.34 -35.02 -33.16
N PHE A 15 -53.77 -35.46 -31.97
CA PHE A 15 -52.96 -35.47 -30.74
C PHE A 15 -51.76 -36.44 -30.92
N ILE A 16 -50.54 -35.91 -30.91
CA ILE A 16 -49.34 -36.71 -30.60
C ILE A 16 -49.01 -36.48 -29.13
N ALA A 17 -49.14 -37.54 -28.34
CA ALA A 17 -48.71 -37.57 -26.95
C ALA A 17 -47.18 -37.41 -26.89
N SER A 18 -46.72 -36.20 -26.59
CA SER A 18 -45.32 -35.90 -26.32
C SER A 18 -45.01 -36.33 -24.88
N SER A 19 -44.37 -37.48 -24.71
CA SER A 19 -43.84 -37.91 -23.41
C SER A 19 -42.65 -37.02 -23.06
N LEU A 20 -42.90 -36.07 -22.16
CA LEU A 20 -41.90 -35.19 -21.57
C LEU A 20 -41.09 -35.99 -20.54
N LEU A 21 -39.93 -36.51 -20.95
CA LEU A 21 -38.91 -37.05 -20.05
C LEU A 21 -38.31 -35.88 -19.26
N LEU A 22 -38.82 -35.65 -18.05
CA LEU A 22 -38.21 -34.78 -17.04
C LEU A 22 -36.93 -35.45 -16.53
N LEU A 23 -35.80 -35.18 -17.19
CA LEU A 23 -34.47 -35.40 -16.62
C LEU A 23 -34.27 -34.38 -15.49
N SER A 24 -34.51 -34.80 -14.24
CA SER A 24 -34.08 -34.06 -13.07
C SER A 24 -32.54 -34.12 -13.00
N THR A 25 -31.87 -33.12 -13.53
CA THR A 25 -30.45 -32.90 -13.28
C THR A 25 -30.28 -32.52 -11.82
N LEU A 26 -29.78 -33.45 -10.99
CA LEU A 26 -29.21 -33.10 -9.70
C LEU A 26 -27.94 -32.29 -9.98
N SER A 27 -28.05 -30.96 -9.95
CA SER A 27 -26.88 -30.09 -9.87
C SER A 27 -26.18 -30.36 -8.54
N PRO A 28 -24.89 -30.71 -8.53
CA PRO A 28 -24.13 -30.68 -7.29
C PRO A 28 -24.14 -29.24 -6.78
N VAL A 29 -24.69 -29.03 -5.59
CA VAL A 29 -24.45 -27.79 -4.84
C VAL A 29 -22.96 -27.79 -4.52
N VAL A 30 -22.19 -27.12 -5.38
CA VAL A 30 -20.85 -26.69 -5.04
C VAL A 30 -21.03 -25.64 -3.95
N THR A 31 -20.89 -26.06 -2.70
CA THR A 31 -20.61 -25.14 -1.61
C THR A 31 -19.29 -24.49 -1.96
N ALA A 32 -19.35 -23.32 -2.61
CA ALA A 32 -18.20 -22.44 -2.74
C ALA A 32 -17.82 -22.03 -1.31
N ASN A 33 -16.92 -22.81 -0.70
CA ASN A 33 -16.12 -22.30 0.38
C ASN A 33 -15.35 -21.13 -0.24
N ASN A 34 -15.85 -19.91 -0.02
CA ASN A 34 -15.09 -18.68 -0.17
C ASN A 34 -13.99 -18.69 0.90
N SER A 35 -13.09 -19.66 0.85
CA SER A 35 -11.74 -19.49 1.34
C SER A 35 -11.14 -18.44 0.42
N LYS A 36 -11.34 -17.18 0.81
CA LYS A 36 -10.56 -16.05 0.32
C LYS A 36 -9.12 -16.50 0.45
N GLU A 37 -8.49 -16.79 -0.69
CA GLU A 37 -7.05 -16.99 -0.79
C GLU A 37 -6.42 -15.87 0.04
N PRO A 38 -5.42 -16.13 0.90
CA PRO A 38 -4.86 -15.09 1.73
C PRO A 38 -4.32 -14.01 0.80
N GLU A 39 -5.12 -12.96 0.59
CA GLU A 39 -4.75 -11.78 -0.17
C GLU A 39 -3.40 -11.36 0.40
N ALA A 40 -2.37 -11.40 -0.44
CA ALA A 40 -1.02 -11.08 -0.02
C ALA A 40 -1.09 -9.77 0.76
N SER A 41 -0.67 -9.80 2.02
CA SER A 41 -0.87 -8.67 2.91
C SER A 41 -0.21 -7.43 2.28
N PRO A 42 -0.93 -6.30 2.15
CA PRO A 42 -0.38 -5.10 1.53
C PRO A 42 0.99 -4.78 2.13
N SER A 43 1.94 -4.41 1.29
CA SER A 43 3.33 -4.31 1.71
C SER A 43 4.03 -3.10 1.10
N ILE A 44 4.94 -2.52 1.88
CA ILE A 44 5.81 -1.42 1.50
C ILE A 44 7.25 -1.89 1.66
N LEU A 45 8.12 -1.52 0.72
CA LEU A 45 9.55 -1.75 0.83
C LEU A 45 10.29 -0.46 1.16
N LEU A 46 11.10 -0.47 2.22
CA LEU A 46 12.10 0.57 2.46
C LEU A 46 13.46 0.06 1.96
N VAL A 47 14.05 0.78 1.01
CA VAL A 47 15.40 0.53 0.52
C VAL A 47 16.32 1.54 1.20
N SER A 48 17.10 1.09 2.19
CA SER A 48 18.03 1.94 2.91
C SER A 48 19.30 2.20 2.10
N GLY A 49 19.81 3.43 2.21
CA GLY A 49 21.05 3.85 1.58
C GLY A 49 22.29 3.44 2.37
N SER A 50 23.39 4.13 2.09
CA SER A 50 24.66 3.96 2.80
C SER A 50 24.54 4.34 4.27
N HIS A 51 23.70 5.33 4.58
CA HIS A 51 23.33 5.71 5.94
C HIS A 51 21.86 5.37 6.18
N SER A 52 21.57 4.65 7.26
CA SER A 52 20.20 4.24 7.60
C SER A 52 19.64 5.01 8.79
N ASN A 53 18.35 5.31 8.75
CA ASN A 53 17.58 5.75 9.90
C ASN A 53 17.04 4.55 10.71
N GLY A 54 17.92 3.62 11.10
CA GLY A 54 17.55 2.28 11.60
C GLY A 54 16.53 2.27 12.75
N GLN A 55 16.57 3.26 13.64
CA GLN A 55 15.57 3.39 14.71
C GLN A 55 14.17 3.74 14.19
N LYS A 56 14.07 4.65 13.21
CA LYS A 56 12.77 5.03 12.61
C LYS A 56 12.21 3.90 11.77
N THR A 57 13.05 3.21 11.00
CA THR A 57 12.62 2.06 10.19
C THR A 57 12.13 0.93 11.09
N ALA A 58 12.82 0.63 12.20
CA ALA A 58 12.36 -0.36 13.18
C ALA A 58 11.00 -0.01 13.79
N LEU A 59 10.78 1.27 14.13
CA LEU A 59 9.47 1.74 14.64
C LEU A 59 8.36 1.59 13.59
N LEU A 60 8.64 1.88 12.32
CA LEU A 60 7.70 1.70 11.22
C LEU A 60 7.36 0.23 11.02
N GLN A 61 8.36 -0.66 10.99
CA GLN A 61 8.14 -2.10 10.83
C GLN A 61 7.30 -2.68 11.96
N ALA A 62 7.61 -2.32 13.21
CA ALA A 62 6.87 -2.78 14.38
C ALA A 62 5.42 -2.28 14.36
N GLY A 63 5.20 -1.00 14.08
CA GLY A 63 3.87 -0.41 14.10
C GLY A 63 2.99 -0.77 12.91
N ALA A 64 3.55 -1.16 11.76
CA ALA A 64 2.75 -1.52 10.57
C ALA A 64 1.80 -2.70 10.82
N GLN A 65 2.18 -3.64 11.70
CA GLN A 65 1.35 -4.79 12.05
C GLN A 65 0.03 -4.37 12.68
N ASP A 66 0.03 -3.33 13.52
CA ASP A 66 -1.17 -2.80 14.17
C ASP A 66 -2.18 -2.23 13.15
N TYR A 67 -1.71 -1.92 11.93
CA TYR A 67 -2.52 -1.42 10.82
C TYR A 67 -2.79 -2.50 9.76
N GLY A 68 -2.41 -3.76 10.00
CA GLY A 68 -2.69 -4.88 9.10
C GLY A 68 -1.94 -4.81 7.76
N PHE A 69 -0.71 -4.31 7.77
CA PHE A 69 0.18 -4.32 6.60
C PHE A 69 1.64 -4.58 7.02
N THR A 70 2.53 -4.82 6.06
CA THR A 70 3.95 -5.08 6.33
C THR A 70 4.86 -4.01 5.76
N ILE A 71 5.99 -3.78 6.43
CA ILE A 71 7.09 -2.98 5.90
C ILE A 71 8.33 -3.88 5.84
N ALA A 72 8.76 -4.21 4.63
CA ALA A 72 10.03 -4.86 4.38
C ALA A 72 11.15 -3.81 4.37
N VAL A 73 12.35 -4.19 4.79
CA VAL A 73 13.54 -3.33 4.76
C VAL A 73 14.67 -4.10 4.12
N THR A 74 15.35 -3.49 3.16
CA THR A 74 16.57 -4.02 2.54
C THR A 74 17.57 -2.89 2.32
N ARG A 75 18.85 -3.22 2.10
CA ARG A 75 19.85 -2.22 1.72
C ARG A 75 19.97 -2.18 0.20
N ALA A 76 20.16 -1.00 -0.37
CA ALA A 76 20.44 -0.87 -1.81
C ALA A 76 21.62 -1.75 -2.25
N ALA A 77 22.67 -1.82 -1.43
CA ALA A 77 23.86 -2.64 -1.68
C ALA A 77 23.59 -4.16 -1.72
N ASP A 78 22.47 -4.62 -1.14
CA ASP A 78 22.11 -6.03 -1.13
C ASP A 78 21.34 -6.44 -2.41
N ILE A 79 20.88 -5.47 -3.22
CA ILE A 79 20.14 -5.71 -4.47
C ILE A 79 21.07 -5.68 -5.69
N LYS A 80 21.69 -6.83 -5.97
CA LYS A 80 22.90 -6.92 -6.80
C LYS A 80 22.68 -6.74 -8.29
N ASN A 81 21.68 -7.42 -8.87
CA ASN A 81 21.50 -7.47 -10.33
C ASN A 81 20.10 -6.95 -10.75
N LEU A 82 19.93 -6.63 -12.04
CA LEU A 82 18.69 -6.04 -12.56
C LEU A 82 17.45 -6.90 -12.28
N SER A 83 17.58 -8.22 -12.40
CA SER A 83 16.48 -9.16 -12.13
C SER A 83 16.10 -9.11 -10.66
N ASP A 84 17.08 -9.17 -9.75
CA ASP A 84 16.86 -9.07 -8.30
C ASP A 84 16.16 -7.74 -7.96
N ARG A 85 16.52 -6.64 -8.64
CA ARG A 85 15.89 -5.33 -8.44
C ARG A 85 14.42 -5.34 -8.84
N GLN A 86 14.10 -5.90 -10.00
CA GLN A 86 12.71 -5.98 -10.46
C GLN A 86 11.89 -6.88 -9.54
N THR A 87 12.40 -8.07 -9.21
CA THR A 87 11.74 -9.00 -8.28
C THR A 87 11.52 -8.37 -6.92
N ALA A 88 12.51 -7.66 -6.38
CA ALA A 88 12.40 -6.99 -5.08
C ALA A 88 11.33 -5.90 -5.07
N PHE A 89 10.94 -5.31 -6.21
CA PHE A 89 9.98 -4.21 -6.22
C PHE A 89 8.55 -4.65 -6.51
N VAL A 90 8.36 -5.66 -7.36
CA VAL A 90 7.00 -6.03 -7.86
C VAL A 90 6.07 -6.54 -6.77
N GLU A 91 6.60 -7.07 -5.67
CA GLU A 91 5.82 -7.61 -4.55
C GLU A 91 5.24 -6.53 -3.63
N HIS A 92 5.64 -5.26 -3.82
CA HIS A 92 5.28 -4.15 -2.94
C HIS A 92 4.45 -3.09 -3.66
N SER A 93 3.44 -2.56 -2.97
CA SER A 93 2.59 -1.50 -3.50
C SER A 93 3.33 -0.16 -3.59
N LEU A 94 4.29 0.07 -2.69
CA LEU A 94 5.13 1.25 -2.64
C LEU A 94 6.56 0.87 -2.27
N VAL A 95 7.53 1.39 -3.02
CA VAL A 95 8.96 1.32 -2.71
C VAL A 95 9.45 2.71 -2.31
N ILE A 96 10.09 2.82 -1.15
CA ILE A 96 10.61 4.07 -0.60
C ILE A 96 12.12 3.97 -0.44
N PHE A 97 12.86 4.85 -1.09
CA PHE A 97 14.29 4.98 -0.90
C PHE A 97 14.58 5.82 0.35
N ASP A 98 15.02 5.20 1.44
CA ASP A 98 15.30 5.83 2.74
C ASP A 98 16.77 6.28 2.81
N GLY A 99 17.10 7.31 2.04
CA GLY A 99 18.34 8.06 2.19
C GLY A 99 18.16 9.23 3.16
N VAL A 100 19.23 9.59 3.87
CA VAL A 100 19.17 10.64 4.90
C VAL A 100 19.30 12.06 4.35
N SER A 101 19.71 12.19 3.08
CA SER A 101 19.90 13.47 2.39
C SER A 101 19.86 13.27 0.87
N SER A 102 19.76 14.35 0.10
CA SER A 102 19.86 14.26 -1.36
C SER A 102 21.19 13.75 -1.88
N ARG A 103 22.26 14.03 -1.14
CA ARG A 103 23.58 13.47 -1.45
C ARG A 103 23.58 11.95 -1.27
N ASP A 104 22.99 11.47 -0.18
CA ASP A 104 22.90 10.04 0.12
C ASP A 104 21.96 9.33 -0.86
N ASN A 105 20.86 9.97 -1.26
CA ASN A 105 19.98 9.47 -2.31
C ASN A 105 20.74 9.27 -3.62
N ALA A 106 21.44 10.31 -4.11
CA ALA A 106 22.22 10.23 -5.33
C ALA A 106 23.32 9.16 -5.26
N ALA A 107 24.02 9.06 -4.12
CA ALA A 107 25.09 8.08 -3.94
C ALA A 107 24.59 6.64 -3.85
N SER A 108 23.42 6.42 -3.25
CA SER A 108 22.91 5.08 -2.94
C SER A 108 21.90 4.55 -3.97
N PHE A 109 21.21 5.43 -4.70
CA PHE A 109 20.02 5.03 -5.46
C PHE A 109 19.97 5.50 -6.92
N ALA A 110 20.92 6.30 -7.41
CA ALA A 110 20.86 6.84 -8.77
C ALA A 110 20.72 5.75 -9.85
N GLU A 111 21.29 4.57 -9.61
CA GLU A 111 21.21 3.44 -10.53
C GLU A 111 19.81 2.80 -10.65
N PHE A 112 18.89 3.09 -9.73
CA PHE A 112 17.51 2.61 -9.81
C PHE A 112 16.62 3.53 -10.63
N ILE A 113 17.03 4.77 -10.93
CA ILE A 113 16.20 5.74 -11.69
C ILE A 113 15.70 5.19 -13.03
N PRO A 114 16.51 4.48 -13.85
CA PRO A 114 16.02 3.87 -15.08
C PRO A 114 14.94 2.81 -14.84
N LEU A 115 15.03 2.05 -13.75
CA LEU A 115 14.04 1.03 -13.38
C LEU A 115 12.71 1.64 -12.94
N ILE A 116 12.77 2.74 -12.18
CA ILE A 116 11.59 3.46 -11.68
C ILE A 116 10.69 3.86 -12.84
N LYS A 117 11.26 4.50 -13.88
CA LYS A 117 10.50 5.03 -15.03
C LYS A 117 9.73 3.98 -15.82
N GLY A 118 10.16 2.71 -15.77
CA GLY A 118 9.53 1.60 -16.49
C GLY A 118 8.63 0.72 -15.61
N SER A 119 8.46 1.04 -14.33
CA SER A 119 7.75 0.19 -13.38
C SER A 119 6.26 0.52 -13.29
N SER A 120 5.42 -0.47 -12.92
CA SER A 120 4.02 -0.25 -12.55
C SER A 120 3.84 0.16 -11.08
N GLN A 121 4.88 0.05 -10.26
CA GLN A 121 4.81 0.24 -8.82
C GLN A 121 4.95 1.72 -8.47
N ALA A 122 4.49 2.11 -7.28
CA ALA A 122 4.73 3.44 -6.76
C ALA A 122 6.15 3.54 -6.17
N PHE A 123 6.82 4.66 -6.44
CA PHE A 123 8.15 4.96 -5.91
C PHE A 123 8.21 6.37 -5.35
N MET A 124 9.03 6.54 -4.33
CA MET A 124 9.49 7.84 -3.86
C MET A 124 10.83 7.72 -3.12
N ALA A 125 11.52 8.85 -2.92
CA ALA A 125 12.56 8.96 -1.91
C ALA A 125 11.97 9.54 -0.61
N MET A 126 12.38 9.00 0.55
CA MET A 126 11.93 9.45 1.87
C MET A 126 12.26 10.93 2.10
N LYS A 127 13.48 11.34 1.73
CA LYS A 127 13.78 12.74 1.43
C LYS A 127 13.27 13.03 0.03
N PHE A 128 12.14 13.74 -0.05
CA PHE A 128 11.43 13.98 -1.30
C PHE A 128 12.37 14.52 -2.39
N GLU A 129 12.45 13.78 -3.50
CA GLU A 129 13.16 14.15 -4.71
C GLU A 129 12.37 13.71 -5.94
N PRO A 130 12.12 14.61 -6.91
CA PRO A 130 11.30 14.31 -8.08
C PRO A 130 11.81 13.13 -8.93
N ASP A 131 13.13 12.93 -9.01
CA ASP A 131 13.73 11.89 -9.86
C ASP A 131 13.39 10.46 -9.41
N TYR A 132 13.00 10.28 -8.14
CA TYR A 132 12.57 9.01 -7.57
C TYR A 132 11.06 8.86 -7.47
N LEU A 133 10.29 9.88 -7.86
CA LEU A 133 8.84 9.88 -7.76
C LEU A 133 8.22 9.21 -9.00
N HIS A 134 7.41 8.18 -8.78
CA HIS A 134 6.70 7.48 -9.85
C HIS A 134 5.41 6.85 -9.35
N ASN A 135 4.34 6.90 -10.14
CA ASN A 135 3.00 6.39 -9.80
C ASN A 135 2.49 6.80 -8.40
N LEU A 136 2.94 7.94 -7.90
CA LEU A 136 2.55 8.54 -6.63
C LEU A 136 2.46 10.05 -6.80
N SER A 137 1.48 10.70 -6.16
CA SER A 137 1.37 12.16 -6.24
C SER A 137 2.53 12.83 -5.47
N ALA A 138 3.02 13.96 -5.98
CA ALA A 138 4.05 14.72 -5.29
C ALA A 138 3.57 15.22 -3.91
N GLU A 139 2.28 15.48 -3.75
CA GLU A 139 1.67 15.85 -2.48
C GLU A 139 1.73 14.71 -1.46
N SER A 140 1.38 13.49 -1.88
CA SER A 140 1.48 12.30 -1.02
C SER A 140 2.93 12.05 -0.60
N ALA A 141 3.87 12.12 -1.53
CA ALA A 141 5.28 11.94 -1.23
C ALA A 141 5.80 12.99 -0.24
N LYS A 142 5.47 14.28 -0.44
CA LYS A 142 5.83 15.34 0.51
C LYS A 142 5.20 15.15 1.88
N THR A 143 3.95 14.68 1.93
CA THR A 143 3.24 14.40 3.19
C THR A 143 3.91 13.27 3.96
N ILE A 144 4.27 12.19 3.27
CA ILE A 144 5.04 11.07 3.83
C ILE A 144 6.37 11.56 4.40
N SER A 145 7.15 12.31 3.60
CA SER A 145 8.41 12.91 4.03
C SER A 145 8.23 13.81 5.26
N ALA A 146 7.16 14.60 5.32
CA ALA A 146 6.91 15.51 6.43
C ALA A 146 6.62 14.79 7.75
N TYR A 147 5.83 13.71 7.76
CA TYR A 147 5.67 12.91 8.98
C TYR A 147 7.01 12.31 9.43
N TYR A 148 7.75 11.75 8.47
CA TYR A 148 9.01 11.09 8.75
C TYR A 148 10.07 12.04 9.31
N ASP A 149 10.19 13.23 8.71
CA ASP A 149 11.17 14.24 9.06
C ASP A 149 10.89 14.88 10.42
N ASN A 150 9.62 15.22 10.69
CA ASN A 150 9.24 15.73 12.00
C ASN A 150 9.37 14.69 13.11
N GLY A 151 9.29 13.39 12.78
CA GLY A 151 9.59 12.28 13.69
C GLY A 151 8.69 12.24 14.94
N GLY A 152 9.11 11.51 15.97
CA GLY A 152 8.33 11.35 17.21
C GLY A 152 7.11 10.42 17.07
N LYS A 153 6.66 9.85 18.20
CA LYS A 153 5.64 8.78 18.22
C LYS A 153 4.37 9.15 17.45
N LYS A 154 3.86 10.38 17.66
CA LYS A 154 2.62 10.85 17.00
C LYS A 154 2.74 10.90 15.48
N ASN A 155 3.89 11.29 14.92
CA ASN A 155 4.04 11.33 13.47
C ASN A 155 4.29 9.94 12.88
N ILE A 156 5.01 9.07 13.59
CA ILE A 156 5.17 7.68 13.14
C ILE A 156 3.81 6.98 13.09
N ASP A 157 2.99 7.11 14.13
CA ASP A 157 1.62 6.57 14.18
C ASP A 157 0.75 7.11 13.04
N ARG A 158 0.76 8.44 12.83
CA ARG A 158 0.03 9.07 11.72
C ARG A 158 0.56 8.66 10.34
N LEU A 159 1.86 8.43 10.20
CA LEU A 159 2.47 7.95 8.97
C LEU A 159 2.02 6.53 8.65
N LEU A 160 1.96 5.64 9.65
CA LEU A 160 1.42 4.29 9.48
C LEU A 160 -0.05 4.31 9.08
N SER A 161 -0.85 5.18 9.71
CA SER A 161 -2.23 5.45 9.30
C SER A 161 -2.30 5.98 7.86
N TYR A 162 -1.39 6.88 7.47
CA TYR A 162 -1.33 7.43 6.12
C TYR A 162 -1.02 6.36 5.08
N PHE A 163 -0.03 5.51 5.35
CA PHE A 163 0.27 4.36 4.50
C PHE A 163 -0.94 3.45 4.36
N ARG A 164 -1.57 3.05 5.46
CA ARG A 164 -2.73 2.17 5.41
C ARG A 164 -3.86 2.76 4.57
N TYR A 165 -4.34 3.95 4.93
CA TYR A 165 -5.59 4.44 4.38
C TYR A 165 -5.42 5.19 3.06
N ARG A 166 -4.34 5.95 2.86
CA ARG A 166 -4.16 6.74 1.63
C ARG A 166 -3.41 6.00 0.54
N ILE A 167 -2.41 5.21 0.92
CA ILE A 167 -1.55 4.52 -0.05
C ILE A 167 -2.08 3.13 -0.38
N LEU A 168 -2.34 2.31 0.63
CA LEU A 168 -2.69 0.90 0.43
C LEU A 168 -4.19 0.73 0.13
N ASP A 169 -5.07 1.41 0.86
CA ASP A 169 -6.53 1.30 0.66
C ASP A 169 -7.10 2.34 -0.32
N GLY A 170 -6.37 3.43 -0.60
CA GLY A 170 -6.89 4.57 -1.38
C GLY A 170 -8.08 5.31 -0.74
N ASN A 171 -8.42 5.02 0.51
CA ASN A 171 -9.49 5.62 1.28
C ASN A 171 -9.19 7.09 1.62
N GLN A 172 -9.83 8.02 0.91
CA GLN A 172 -9.72 9.47 1.15
C GLN A 172 -10.60 9.98 2.30
N GLN A 173 -11.58 9.19 2.75
CA GLN A 173 -12.58 9.59 3.75
C GLN A 173 -12.08 9.43 5.19
N GLN A 174 -11.21 8.46 5.45
CA GLN A 174 -10.64 8.25 6.78
C GLN A 174 -9.87 9.50 7.22
N ALA A 175 -10.23 10.09 8.37
CA ALA A 175 -9.53 11.27 8.87
C ALA A 175 -8.10 10.93 9.30
N ILE A 176 -7.12 11.71 8.82
CA ILE A 176 -5.71 11.61 9.23
C ILE A 176 -5.23 13.03 9.52
N LEU A 177 -4.76 13.25 10.75
CA LEU A 177 -4.29 14.57 11.18
C LEU A 177 -2.92 14.88 10.55
N PRO A 178 -2.63 16.14 10.18
CA PRO A 178 -1.36 16.52 9.56
C PRO A 178 -0.14 16.26 10.47
N PRO A 179 1.09 16.31 9.95
CA PRO A 179 2.29 16.16 10.76
C PRO A 179 2.36 17.17 11.91
N VAL A 180 2.72 16.70 13.11
CA VAL A 180 3.07 17.54 14.25
C VAL A 180 4.47 18.09 14.03
N VAL A 181 4.61 19.41 13.95
CA VAL A 181 5.91 20.08 13.93
C VAL A 181 6.36 20.31 15.37
N TYR A 182 7.44 19.65 15.78
CA TYR A 182 8.03 19.89 17.11
C TYR A 182 8.95 21.10 17.07
N PRO A 183 8.99 21.93 18.13
CA PRO A 183 9.92 23.04 18.20
C PRO A 183 11.36 22.53 18.19
N GLN A 184 12.24 23.22 17.46
CA GLN A 184 13.67 22.85 17.36
C GLN A 184 14.42 22.98 18.68
N GLN A 185 13.90 23.78 19.61
CA GLN A 185 14.41 23.96 20.97
C GLN A 185 13.22 23.87 21.93
N GLY A 186 13.28 22.94 22.87
CA GLY A 186 12.33 22.88 23.97
C GLY A 186 12.93 23.58 25.19
N ILE A 187 12.28 24.64 25.68
CA ILE A 187 12.43 24.99 27.10
C ILE A 187 11.57 23.97 27.85
N TYR A 188 12.21 23.11 28.64
CA TYR A 188 11.50 22.17 29.51
C TYR A 188 10.56 22.95 30.42
N HIS A 189 9.25 22.69 30.34
CA HIS A 189 8.28 23.17 31.33
C HIS A 189 7.60 21.96 31.98
N PRO A 190 7.61 21.84 33.32
CA PRO A 190 7.02 20.69 34.03
C PRO A 190 5.54 20.45 33.69
N ASP A 191 4.83 21.50 33.27
CA ASP A 191 3.38 21.44 32.97
C ASP A 191 3.07 21.08 31.50
N TYR A 192 4.07 20.74 30.68
CA TYR A 192 3.85 20.40 29.27
C TYR A 192 3.38 18.96 29.12
N ASN A 193 2.06 18.75 29.10
CA ASN A 193 1.42 17.45 28.97
C ASN A 193 1.70 16.81 27.58
N GLY A 194 2.71 15.94 27.50
CA GLY A 194 2.72 14.84 26.51
C GLY A 194 3.94 14.65 25.62
N LEU A 195 5.14 15.14 25.97
CA LEU A 195 6.40 14.80 25.28
C LEU A 195 7.50 14.45 26.27
N ILE A 196 7.34 13.33 26.99
CA ILE A 196 8.39 12.80 27.87
C ILE A 196 9.03 11.59 27.19
N LEU A 197 10.27 11.74 26.72
CA LEU A 197 11.18 10.60 26.56
C LEU A 197 11.72 10.28 27.95
N LYS A 198 11.37 9.11 28.51
CA LYS A 198 11.95 8.66 29.77
C LYS A 198 13.45 8.45 29.55
N HIS A 199 14.28 9.33 30.09
CA HIS A 199 15.69 9.01 30.31
C HIS A 199 15.77 8.02 31.47
N GLU A 200 16.08 6.77 31.17
CA GLU A 200 16.56 5.82 32.17
C GLU A 200 17.90 6.35 32.71
N LYS A 201 18.00 6.50 34.03
CA LYS A 201 19.24 6.93 34.68
C LYS A 201 20.29 5.81 34.54
N PRO A 202 21.57 6.13 34.28
CA PRO A 202 22.61 5.15 34.42
C PRO A 202 22.75 4.77 35.90
N THR A 203 22.60 3.50 36.20
CA THR A 203 22.96 2.90 37.48
C THR A 203 24.47 3.00 37.67
N THR A 204 24.92 4.01 38.41
CA THR A 204 26.26 4.00 39.00
C THR A 204 26.18 3.23 40.30
N THR A 205 26.53 1.95 40.26
CA THR A 205 27.06 1.22 41.40
C THR A 205 28.46 1.76 41.73
N GLY A 206 28.59 2.37 42.90
CA GLY A 206 29.84 2.62 43.60
C GLY A 206 29.68 2.16 45.04
#